data_AF-A0A949LDD8-F1
#
_entry.id   AF-A0A949LDD8-F1
#
_cell.length_a   1.000
_cell.length_b   1.000
_cell.length_c   1.000
_cell.angle_alpha   90.00
_cell.angle_beta   90.00
_cell.angle_gamma   90.00
#
_symmetry.space_group_name_H-M   'P 1'
#
loop_
_entity.id
_entity.type
_entity.pdbx_description
1 polymer ?
#
loop_
_entity_poly.entity_id
_entity_poly.type
_entity_poly.pdbx_seq_one_letter_code
_entity_poly.pdbx_strand_id
1 'polypeptide(L)' 'MKRGHDRKVTFHDDRYYQAFLETIKEACSRFCMEVHAYCRIGNHYHLLIKTP' A
#
# COMPACT_ATOMS: atom_id res chain seq x y z
N MET A 1 -2.43 -11.94 -0.61
CA MET A 1 -3.09 -11.09 0.41
C MET A 1 -2.05 -10.66 1.45
N LYS A 2 -1.76 -9.37 1.58
CA LYS A 2 -0.91 -8.84 2.67
C LYS A 2 -1.83 -8.53 3.85
N ARG A 3 -1.84 -9.39 4.86
CA ARG A 3 -2.65 -9.24 6.08
C ARG A 3 -1.73 -8.80 7.22
N GLY A 4 -2.19 -7.87 8.07
CA GLY A 4 -1.50 -7.58 9.32
C GLY A 4 -1.30 -8.87 10.11
N HIS A 5 -0.07 -9.14 10.54
CA HIS A 5 0.23 -10.29 11.39
C HIS A 5 -0.64 -10.19 12.65
N ASP A 6 -1.33 -11.28 13.00
CA ASP A 6 -2.10 -11.38 14.25
C ASP A 6 -3.35 -10.46 14.36
N ARG A 7 -4.07 -10.23 13.24
CA ARG A 7 -5.27 -9.34 13.15
C ARG A 7 -5.04 -7.87 13.52
N LYS A 8 -3.79 -7.47 13.78
CA LYS A 8 -3.44 -6.09 14.12
C LYS A 8 -3.76 -5.14 12.98
N VAL A 9 -4.17 -3.93 13.34
CA VAL A 9 -4.47 -2.84 12.41
C VAL A 9 -3.20 -2.55 11.60
N THR A 10 -3.29 -2.60 10.28
CA THR A 10 -2.11 -2.44 9.39
C THR A 10 -1.56 -1.02 9.41
N PHE A 11 -2.43 -0.06 9.71
CA PHE A 11 -2.09 1.35 9.88
C PHE A 11 -2.76 1.84 11.15
N HIS A 12 -1.97 2.03 12.22
CA HIS A 12 -2.47 2.52 13.50
C HIS A 12 -2.86 4.00 13.48
N ASP A 13 -2.36 4.75 12.48
CA ASP A 13 -2.53 6.19 12.31
C ASP A 13 -2.40 6.53 10.82
N ASP A 14 -3.07 7.58 10.35
CA ASP A 14 -3.02 8.05 8.97
C ASP A 14 -1.60 8.46 8.55
N ARG A 15 -0.72 8.79 9.50
CA ARG A 15 0.71 9.03 9.25
C ARG A 15 1.43 7.80 8.66
N TYR A 16 1.11 6.60 9.13
CA TYR A 16 1.68 5.37 8.57
C TYR A 16 1.15 5.09 7.17
N TYR A 17 -0.10 5.47 6.91
CA TYR A 17 -0.70 5.35 5.59
C TYR A 17 -0.06 6.31 4.59
N GLN A 18 0.23 7.55 5.00
CA GLN A 18 0.96 8.51 4.17
C GLN A 18 2.39 8.03 3.86
N ALA A 19 3.12 7.52 4.86
CA ALA A 19 4.45 6.95 4.64
C ALA A 19 4.43 5.75 3.67
N PHE A 20 3.38 4.94 3.73
CA PHE A 20 3.18 3.83 2.80
C PHE A 20 2.91 4.29 1.36
N LEU A 21 2.08 5.33 1.17
CA LEU A 21 1.86 5.94 -0.15
C LEU A 21 3.15 6.53 -0.73
N GLU A 22 3.92 7.24 0.08
CA GLU A 22 5.22 7.78 -0.34
C GLU A 22 6.19 6.66 -0.74
N THR A 23 6.23 5.56 0.01
CA THR A 23 7.05 4.39 -0.33
C THR A 23 6.64 3.76 -1.67
N ILE A 24 5.33 3.66 -1.92
CA ILE A 24 4.82 3.14 -3.19
C ILE A 24 5.17 4.07 -4.34
N LYS A 25 5.06 5.38 -4.13
CA LYS A 25 5.41 6.39 -5.14
C LYS A 25 6.90 6.31 -5.52
N GLU A 26 7.78 6.16 -4.53
CA GLU A 26 9.20 5.94 -4.77
C GLU A 26 9.43 4.64 -5.56
N ALA A 27 8.74 3.56 -5.18
CA ALA A 27 8.82 2.28 -5.89
C ALA A 27 8.31 2.40 -7.34
N CYS A 28 7.23 3.14 -7.59
CA CYS A 28 6.73 3.41 -8.94
C CYS A 28 7.79 4.08 -9.81
N SER A 29 8.47 5.09 -9.27
CA SER A 29 9.58 5.77 -9.96
C SER A 29 10.78 4.85 -10.21
N ARG A 30 11.08 3.94 -9.29
CA ARG A 30 12.26 3.06 -9.38
C ARG A 30 12.07 1.86 -10.29
N PHE A 31 10.86 1.33 -10.35
CA PHE A 31 10.56 0.08 -11.05
C PHE A 31 9.66 0.28 -12.28
N CYS A 32 9.41 1.53 -12.69
CA CYS A 32 8.50 1.87 -13.79
C CYS A 32 7.13 1.19 -13.68
N MET A 33 6.62 1.08 -12.45
CA MET A 33 5.33 0.47 -12.17
C MET A 33 4.27 1.56 -11.99
N GLU A 34 3.04 1.29 -12.46
CA GLU A 34 1.91 2.22 -12.44
C GLU A 34 0.85 1.72 -11.44
N VAL A 35 0.42 2.55 -10.50
CA VAL A 35 -0.64 2.19 -9.55
C VAL A 35 -1.97 2.69 -10.08
N HIS A 36 -2.86 1.76 -10.45
CA HIS A 36 -4.17 2.09 -11.03
C HIS A 36 -5.26 2.28 -9.97
N ALA A 37 -5.20 1.52 -8.89
CA ALA A 37 -6.19 1.61 -7.81
C ALA A 37 -5.61 1.13 -6.49
N TYR A 38 -6.08 1.72 -5.39
CA TYR A 38 -5.85 1.21 -4.05
C TYR A 38 -7.16 1.21 -3.26
N CYS A 39 -7.34 0.23 -2.38
CA CYS A 39 -8.46 0.19 -1.44
C CYS A 39 -7.98 -0.18 -0.03
N ARG A 40 -8.44 0.57 0.96
CA ARG A 40 -8.16 0.39 2.39
C ARG A 40 -9.36 -0.31 3.03
N ILE A 41 -9.16 -1.53 3.55
CA ILE A 41 -10.20 -2.27 4.28
C ILE A 41 -9.62 -2.65 5.63
N GLY A 42 -9.84 -1.81 6.64
CA GLY A 42 -9.49 -2.08 8.05
C GLY A 42 -8.03 -2.51 8.26
N ASN A 43 -7.80 -3.82 8.29
CA ASN A 43 -6.51 -4.49 8.53
C ASN A 43 -5.86 -5.07 7.26
N HIS A 44 -6.35 -4.72 6.07
CA HIS A 44 -5.87 -5.20 4.78
C HIS A 44 -5.87 -4.04 3.76
N TYR A 45 -4.93 -4.08 2.81
CA TYR A 45 -4.93 -3.17 1.66
C TYR A 45 -4.83 -3.97 0.36
N HIS A 46 -5.50 -3.46 -0.67
CA HIS A 46 -5.39 -3.97 -2.03
C HIS A 46 -4.75 -2.91 -2.90
N LEU A 47 -3.80 -3.35 -3.73
CA LEU A 47 -3.14 -2.53 -4.74
C LEU A 47 -3.30 -3.21 -6.09
N LEU A 48 -3.77 -2.46 -7.05
CA LEU A 48 -3.73 -2.82 -8.45
C LEU A 48 -2.56 -2.08 -9.08
N ILE A 49 -1.52 -2.84 -9.44
CA ILE A 49 -0.32 -2.32 -10.08
C ILE A 49 -0.21 -2.90 -11.48
N LYS A 50 0.28 -2.09 -12.41
CA LYS A 50 0.73 -2.49 -13.73
C LYS A 50 2.24 -2.42 -13.75
N THR A 51 2.85 -3.55 -14.04
CA THR A 51 4.28 -3.65 -14.34
C THR A 51 4.45 -3.65 -15.87
N PRO A 52 5.62 -3.24 -16.40
CA PRO A 52 5.95 -3.40 -17.80
C PRO A 52 5.84 -4.86 -18.28
#